data_AF-A0A2S2PN26-F1
#
_entry.id   AF-A0A2S2PN26-F1
#
_cell.length_a   1.000
_cell.length_b   1.000
_cell.length_c   1.000
_cell.angle_alpha   90.00
_cell.angle_beta   90.00
_cell.angle_gamma   90.00
#
_symmetry.space_group_name_H-M   'P 1'
#
loop_
_entity.id
_entity.type
_entity.pdbx_description
1 polymer ?
#
loop_
_entity_poly.entity_id
_entity_poly.type
_entity_poly.pdbx_seq_one_letter_code
_entity_poly.pdbx_strand_id
1 'polypeptide(L)'
;MDERVRWVVIAVKHWAVSYKLLSDDFSTYSLIWLVLFVMMQYKIVPPIIDLWRMHHKHVPNYVEGWDTRICFNNDQLKSKMFSKSNLSKWKLLRNVFKFYSDSIKLQNYVLCTVFGELLSKKTFYSTFITKVNAMGNYQCQIEKFEKSETLINTNFGNFNRIELQNPLKLCNNVIPWLSDENMNLFIDLCTKSGNSM
;
A
#
# COMPACT_ATOMS: atom_id res chain seq x y z
N MET A 1 -10.01 7.99 11.70
CA MET A 1 -10.10 7.12 10.51
C MET A 1 -11.33 6.23 10.62
N ASP A 2 -11.72 5.61 9.50
CA ASP A 2 -12.92 4.79 9.36
C ASP A 2 -12.87 3.49 10.19
N GLU A 3 -13.94 3.18 10.93
CA GLU A 3 -14.00 2.02 11.83
C GLU A 3 -13.93 0.66 11.11
N ARG A 4 -14.30 0.62 9.82
CA ARG A 4 -14.26 -0.60 9.00
C ARG A 4 -12.83 -1.04 8.76
N VAL A 5 -11.87 -0.11 8.78
CA VAL A 5 -10.43 -0.40 8.63
C VAL A 5 -9.98 -1.41 9.68
N ARG A 6 -10.22 -1.10 10.95
CA ARG A 6 -9.82 -1.96 12.07
C ARG A 6 -10.47 -3.34 11.97
N TRP A 7 -11.76 -3.40 11.65
CA TRP A 7 -12.48 -4.66 11.56
C TRP A 7 -11.90 -5.56 10.46
N VAL A 8 -11.70 -5.03 9.24
CA VAL A 8 -11.20 -5.82 8.11
C VAL A 8 -9.74 -6.23 8.35
N VAL A 9 -8.90 -5.35 8.89
CA VAL A 9 -7.51 -5.70 9.26
C VAL A 9 -7.48 -6.85 10.26
N ILE A 10 -8.32 -6.82 11.30
CA ILE A 10 -8.40 -7.90 12.29
C ILE A 10 -8.89 -9.20 11.64
N ALA A 11 -9.92 -9.13 10.80
CA ALA A 11 -10.46 -10.30 10.10
C ALA A 11 -9.42 -10.97 9.19
N VAL A 12 -8.71 -10.17 8.37
CA VAL A 12 -7.64 -10.67 7.49
C VAL A 12 -6.46 -11.20 8.29
N LYS A 13 -6.08 -10.53 9.39
CA LYS A 13 -5.03 -11.04 10.28
C LYS A 13 -5.40 -12.38 10.89
N HIS A 14 -6.61 -12.51 11.43
CA HIS A 14 -7.09 -13.76 12.00
C HIS A 14 -7.10 -14.88 10.95
N TRP A 15 -7.61 -14.60 9.75
CA TRP A 15 -7.56 -15.51 8.61
C TRP A 15 -6.11 -15.95 8.29
N ALA A 16 -5.16 -15.02 8.20
CA ALA A 16 -3.76 -15.34 7.89
C ALA A 16 -3.12 -16.22 8.98
N VAL A 17 -3.44 -15.97 10.26
CA VAL A 17 -3.00 -16.82 11.38
C VAL A 17 -3.60 -18.23 11.27
N SER A 18 -4.91 -18.34 11.01
CA SER A 18 -5.59 -19.63 10.86
C SER A 18 -4.97 -20.51 9.77
N TYR A 19 -4.49 -19.90 8.68
CA TYR A 19 -3.84 -20.58 7.58
C TYR A 19 -2.31 -20.64 7.68
N LYS A 20 -1.72 -20.18 8.79
CA LYS A 20 -0.27 -20.17 9.02
C LYS A 20 0.52 -19.43 7.93
N LEU A 21 -0.07 -18.37 7.37
CA LEU A 21 0.56 -17.52 6.36
C LEU A 21 1.63 -16.58 6.93
N LEU A 22 1.54 -16.26 8.23
CA LEU A 22 2.47 -15.34 8.87
C LEU A 22 3.74 -16.07 9.27
N SER A 23 4.86 -15.51 8.85
CA SER A 23 6.20 -16.08 8.96
C SER A 23 7.25 -14.96 8.93
N ASP A 24 8.53 -15.31 9.04
CA ASP A 24 9.63 -14.34 9.00
C ASP A 24 9.69 -13.56 7.67
N ASP A 25 9.27 -14.20 6.56
CA ASP A 25 9.21 -13.59 5.24
C ASP A 25 7.86 -12.90 4.92
N PHE A 26 6.81 -13.16 5.70
CA PHE A 26 5.50 -12.51 5.57
C PHE A 26 4.97 -11.96 6.89
N SER A 27 5.37 -10.72 7.17
CA SER A 27 5.06 -10.07 8.44
C SER A 27 3.60 -9.61 8.57
N THR A 28 3.14 -9.47 9.82
CA THR A 28 1.85 -8.80 10.11
C THR A 28 1.81 -7.37 9.56
N TYR A 29 2.94 -6.64 9.57
CA TYR A 29 3.03 -5.29 9.02
C TYR A 29 2.75 -5.28 7.52
N SER A 30 3.34 -6.23 6.79
CA SER A 30 3.12 -6.43 5.35
C SER A 30 1.65 -6.72 5.05
N LEU A 31 1.04 -7.62 5.81
CA LEU A 31 -0.37 -7.96 5.67
C LEU A 31 -1.29 -6.75 5.93
N ILE A 32 -1.01 -5.94 6.96
CA ILE A 32 -1.78 -4.73 7.24
C ILE A 32 -1.71 -3.76 6.06
N TRP A 33 -0.53 -3.52 5.51
CA TRP A 33 -0.39 -2.59 4.38
C TRP A 33 -1.05 -3.08 3.10
N LEU A 34 -1.09 -4.39 2.86
CA LEU A 34 -1.88 -4.97 1.76
C LEU A 34 -3.38 -4.62 1.93
N VAL A 35 -3.92 -4.82 3.13
CA VAL A 35 -5.31 -4.45 3.43
C VAL A 35 -5.55 -2.95 3.24
N LEU A 36 -4.64 -2.10 3.76
CA LEU A 36 -4.75 -0.64 3.63
C LEU A 36 -4.70 -0.20 2.16
N PHE A 37 -3.85 -0.81 1.33
CA PHE A 37 -3.79 -0.48 -0.10
C PHE A 37 -5.11 -0.75 -0.81
N VAL A 38 -5.76 -1.88 -0.54
CA VAL A 38 -7.09 -2.16 -1.11
C VAL A 38 -8.11 -1.13 -0.61
N MET A 39 -8.04 -0.72 0.65
CA MET A 39 -8.91 0.32 1.19
C MET A 39 -8.68 1.70 0.56
N MET A 40 -7.45 1.99 0.09
CA MET A 40 -7.17 3.18 -0.71
C MET A 40 -7.90 3.15 -2.05
N GLN A 41 -7.96 2.00 -2.73
CA GLN A 41 -8.72 1.83 -3.98
C GLN A 41 -10.21 2.17 -3.81
N TYR A 42 -10.77 1.93 -2.62
CA TYR A 42 -12.16 2.23 -2.29
C TYR A 42 -12.36 3.58 -1.57
N LYS A 43 -11.32 4.41 -1.52
CA LYS A 43 -11.32 5.75 -0.90
C LYS A 43 -11.71 5.74 0.60
N ILE A 44 -11.53 4.61 1.27
CA ILE A 44 -11.78 4.46 2.72
C ILE A 44 -10.57 4.93 3.52
N VAL A 45 -9.38 4.62 3.01
CA VAL A 45 -8.10 5.10 3.54
C VAL A 45 -7.52 6.05 2.50
N PRO A 46 -6.99 7.21 2.91
CA PRO A 46 -6.31 8.11 1.99
C PRO A 46 -5.00 7.53 1.46
N PRO A 47 -4.63 7.82 0.20
CA PRO A 47 -3.26 7.65 -0.25
C PRO A 47 -2.33 8.62 0.50
N ILE A 48 -1.02 8.29 0.58
CA ILE A 48 -0.07 9.10 1.39
C ILE A 48 0.05 10.53 0.86
N ILE A 49 -0.05 10.72 -0.46
CA ILE A 49 0.03 12.04 -1.08
C ILE A 49 -1.03 13.02 -0.55
N ASP A 50 -2.22 12.51 -0.20
CA ASP A 50 -3.27 13.33 0.39
C ASP A 50 -2.91 13.76 1.81
N LEU A 51 -2.25 12.89 2.57
CA LEU A 51 -1.77 13.18 3.91
C LEU A 51 -0.67 14.24 3.89
N TRP A 52 0.27 14.16 2.95
CA TRP A 52 1.31 15.18 2.76
C TRP A 52 0.70 16.53 2.40
N ARG A 53 -0.26 16.54 1.46
CA ARG A 53 -0.96 17.77 1.06
C ARG A 53 -1.65 18.46 2.23
N MET A 54 -2.16 17.72 3.21
CA MET A 54 -2.79 18.33 4.39
C MET A 54 -1.79 19.02 5.33
N HIS A 55 -0.53 18.58 5.34
CA HIS A 55 0.52 19.13 6.23
C HIS A 55 1.62 19.93 5.53
N HIS A 56 1.47 20.26 4.24
CA HIS A 56 2.49 21.00 3.48
C HIS A 56 2.96 22.32 4.14
N LYS A 57 2.11 22.95 4.97
CA LYS A 57 2.42 24.19 5.69
C LYS A 57 3.18 24.01 7.01
N HIS A 58 3.30 22.79 7.52
CA HIS A 58 4.02 22.51 8.78
C HIS A 58 5.51 22.41 8.52
N VAL A 59 6.36 22.53 9.55
CA VAL A 59 7.82 22.38 9.39
C VAL A 59 8.17 20.93 9.03
N PRO A 60 8.99 20.67 7.99
CA PRO A 60 9.46 19.33 7.63
C PRO A 60 10.01 18.51 8.80
N ASN A 61 9.68 17.23 8.81
CA ASN A 61 10.26 16.25 9.74
C ASN A 61 10.96 15.17 8.92
N TYR A 62 12.27 15.06 9.07
CA TYR A 62 13.08 14.18 8.26
C TYR A 62 13.59 12.99 9.06
N VAL A 63 13.30 11.79 8.56
CA VAL A 63 13.86 10.54 9.09
C VAL A 63 14.57 9.83 7.94
N GLU A 64 15.87 9.60 8.10
CA GLU A 64 16.74 9.02 7.04
C GLU A 64 16.69 9.79 5.69
N GLY A 65 16.38 11.08 5.74
CA GLY A 65 16.24 11.95 4.58
C GLY A 65 14.90 11.85 3.85
N TRP A 66 13.92 11.11 4.38
CA TRP A 66 12.53 11.11 3.91
C TRP A 66 11.70 12.08 4.74
N ASP A 67 10.84 12.86 4.09
CA ASP A 67 9.86 13.69 4.79
C ASP A 67 8.73 12.82 5.35
N THR A 68 8.65 12.73 6.67
CA THR A 68 7.67 11.91 7.38
C THR A 68 6.53 12.74 7.95
N ARG A 69 6.35 14.00 7.51
CA ARG A 69 5.17 14.80 7.87
C ARG A 69 3.92 14.19 7.27
N ILE A 70 3.15 13.48 8.07
CA ILE A 70 1.81 13.02 7.70
C ILE A 70 0.78 13.49 8.73
N CYS A 71 -0.44 13.73 8.28
CA CYS A 71 -1.55 14.05 9.17
C CYS A 71 -1.91 12.83 10.02
N PHE A 72 -1.72 12.92 11.34
CA PHE A 72 -2.28 11.96 12.28
C PHE A 72 -3.55 12.47 12.98
N ASN A 73 -3.93 13.74 12.74
CA ASN A 73 -5.12 14.32 13.38
C ASN A 73 -6.40 13.79 12.73
N ASN A 74 -7.08 12.89 13.45
CA ASN A 74 -8.29 12.23 13.00
C ASN A 74 -9.45 13.18 12.68
N ASP A 75 -9.55 14.35 13.33
CA ASP A 75 -10.67 15.27 13.12
C ASP A 75 -10.48 16.09 11.84
N GLN A 76 -9.22 16.47 11.55
CA GLN A 76 -8.85 17.07 10.26
C GLN A 76 -9.00 16.06 9.10
N LEU A 77 -8.74 14.78 9.35
CA LEU A 77 -8.94 13.72 8.38
C LEU A 77 -10.43 13.46 8.15
N LYS A 78 -11.24 13.31 9.19
CA LYS A 78 -12.69 13.06 9.09
C LYS A 78 -13.41 14.14 8.29
N SER A 79 -13.10 15.41 8.54
CA SER A 79 -13.72 16.54 7.82
C SER A 79 -13.38 16.59 6.32
N LYS A 80 -12.28 15.95 5.90
CA LYS A 80 -11.84 15.88 4.49
C LYS A 80 -12.09 14.52 3.83
N MET A 81 -12.33 13.47 4.63
CA MET A 81 -12.52 12.09 4.19
C MET A 81 -13.98 11.68 4.32
N PHE A 82 -14.82 12.28 3.47
CA PHE A 82 -16.14 11.73 3.22
C PHE A 82 -16.02 10.59 2.20
N SER A 83 -15.51 9.43 2.62
CA SER A 83 -15.85 8.21 1.90
C SER A 83 -17.36 8.00 2.11
N LYS A 84 -18.16 8.41 1.12
CA LYS A 84 -19.57 8.02 0.97
C LYS A 84 -19.72 6.54 0.55
N SER A 85 -18.66 5.75 0.70
CA SER A 85 -18.66 4.35 0.32
C SER A 85 -19.57 3.60 1.28
N ASN A 86 -20.75 3.19 0.79
CA ASN A 86 -21.71 2.38 1.55
C ASN A 86 -21.31 0.89 1.63
N LEU A 87 -20.04 0.57 1.32
CA LEU A 87 -19.56 -0.81 1.38
C LEU A 87 -19.53 -1.32 2.82
N SER A 88 -20.17 -2.47 3.02
CA SER A 88 -20.15 -3.17 4.30
C SER A 88 -18.75 -3.73 4.61
N LYS A 89 -18.49 -3.99 5.89
CA LYS A 89 -17.26 -4.63 6.39
C LYS A 89 -16.98 -5.96 5.65
N TRP A 90 -18.00 -6.78 5.45
CA TRP A 90 -17.93 -8.04 4.71
C TRP A 90 -17.61 -7.84 3.22
N LYS A 91 -18.24 -6.86 2.57
CA LYS A 91 -17.96 -6.57 1.16
C LYS A 91 -16.52 -6.12 0.97
N LEU A 92 -15.99 -5.33 1.90
CA LEU A 92 -14.58 -4.91 1.90
C LEU A 92 -13.63 -6.08 2.11
N LEU A 93 -13.91 -6.96 3.06
CA LEU A 93 -13.14 -8.18 3.28
C LEU A 93 -13.10 -9.06 2.02
N ARG A 94 -14.25 -9.29 1.37
CA ARG A 94 -14.31 -10.02 0.10
C ARG A 94 -13.50 -9.33 -1.01
N ASN A 95 -13.57 -8.00 -1.08
CA ASN A 95 -12.81 -7.24 -2.07
C ASN A 95 -11.29 -7.35 -1.84
N VAL A 96 -10.83 -7.45 -0.59
CA VAL A 96 -9.41 -7.74 -0.29
C VAL A 96 -9.00 -9.07 -0.90
N PHE A 97 -9.74 -10.15 -0.61
CA PHE A 97 -9.42 -11.47 -1.15
C PHE A 97 -9.46 -11.51 -2.68
N LYS A 98 -10.50 -10.92 -3.29
CA LYS A 98 -10.63 -10.85 -4.75
C LYS A 98 -9.54 -9.99 -5.41
N PHE A 99 -9.04 -8.97 -4.72
CA PHE A 99 -7.96 -8.15 -5.24
C PHE A 99 -6.66 -8.96 -5.38
N TYR A 100 -6.35 -9.75 -4.35
CA TYR A 100 -5.11 -10.53 -4.27
C TYR A 100 -5.18 -11.91 -4.94
N SER A 101 -6.35 -12.36 -5.38
CA SER A 101 -6.47 -13.58 -6.20
C SER A 101 -5.98 -13.40 -7.65
N ASP A 102 -5.79 -12.16 -8.11
CA ASP A 102 -5.38 -11.84 -9.48
C ASP A 102 -3.85 -11.82 -9.61
N SER A 103 -3.26 -12.98 -9.88
CA SER A 103 -1.82 -13.12 -10.04
C SER A 103 -1.25 -12.24 -11.16
N ILE A 104 -1.96 -12.13 -12.29
CA ILE A 104 -1.52 -11.30 -13.43
C ILE A 104 -1.36 -9.84 -13.00
N LYS A 105 -2.31 -9.32 -12.21
CA LYS A 105 -2.21 -7.98 -11.65
C LYS A 105 -0.99 -7.85 -10.73
N LEU A 106 -0.79 -8.79 -9.80
CA LEU A 106 0.33 -8.74 -8.85
C LEU A 106 1.71 -8.85 -9.53
N GLN A 107 1.78 -9.61 -10.63
CA GLN A 107 3.00 -9.76 -11.40
C GLN A 107 3.36 -8.48 -12.15
N ASN A 108 2.38 -7.72 -12.66
CA ASN A 108 2.63 -6.59 -13.56
C ASN A 108 2.68 -5.21 -12.89
N TYR A 109 2.17 -5.08 -11.66
CA TYR A 109 2.01 -3.78 -11.02
C TYR A 109 2.69 -3.68 -9.65
N VAL A 110 3.27 -2.51 -9.38
CA VAL A 110 3.61 -2.03 -8.04
C VAL A 110 2.35 -1.44 -7.42
N LEU A 111 2.04 -1.87 -6.21
CA LEU A 111 1.00 -1.33 -5.36
C LEU A 111 1.56 -0.04 -4.72
N CYS A 112 1.32 1.09 -5.37
CA CYS A 112 1.88 2.38 -4.98
C CYS A 112 1.03 3.03 -3.90
N THR A 113 1.47 2.96 -2.64
CA THR A 113 0.76 3.54 -1.49
C THR A 113 0.73 5.06 -1.51
N VAL A 114 1.73 5.70 -2.15
CA VAL A 114 1.77 7.17 -2.28
C VAL A 114 0.57 7.69 -3.03
N PHE A 115 0.22 7.08 -4.16
CA PHE A 115 -0.94 7.47 -4.96
C PHE A 115 -2.20 6.67 -4.62
N GLY A 116 -2.06 5.54 -3.92
CA GLY A 116 -3.15 4.59 -3.74
C GLY A 116 -3.59 4.00 -5.07
N GLU A 117 -2.64 3.67 -5.94
CA GLU A 117 -2.88 3.24 -7.32
C GLU A 117 -1.92 2.11 -7.73
N LEU A 118 -2.22 1.46 -8.85
CA LEU A 118 -1.34 0.50 -9.49
C LEU A 118 -0.45 1.19 -10.51
N LEU A 119 0.85 1.08 -10.35
CA LEU A 119 1.84 1.56 -11.31
C LEU A 119 2.51 0.38 -11.99
N SER A 120 2.68 0.43 -13.31
CA SER A 120 3.36 -0.65 -14.05
C SER A 120 4.77 -0.86 -13.51
N LYS A 121 5.15 -2.11 -13.22
CA LYS A 121 6.51 -2.45 -12.79
C LYS A 121 7.57 -2.01 -13.79
N LYS A 122 7.28 -2.15 -15.09
CA LYS A 122 8.19 -1.78 -16.19
C LYS A 122 8.57 -0.30 -16.18
N THR A 123 7.67 0.56 -15.71
CA THR A 123 7.84 2.02 -15.78
C THR A 123 7.67 2.67 -14.42
N PHE A 124 7.84 1.91 -13.32
CA PHE A 124 7.49 2.37 -11.98
C PHE A 124 8.22 3.67 -11.61
N TYR A 125 9.55 3.67 -11.72
CA TYR A 125 10.38 4.82 -11.37
C TYR A 125 10.00 6.09 -12.17
N SER A 126 9.98 6.00 -13.50
CA SER A 126 9.69 7.14 -14.38
C SER A 126 8.25 7.64 -14.22
N THR A 127 7.29 6.74 -14.06
CA THR A 127 5.88 7.09 -13.83
C THR A 127 5.74 7.78 -12.48
N PHE A 128 6.39 7.25 -11.43
CA PHE A 128 6.34 7.81 -10.09
C PHE A 128 6.87 9.25 -10.08
N ILE A 129 8.10 9.47 -10.58
CA ILE A 129 8.72 10.80 -10.64
C ILE A 129 7.85 11.78 -11.42
N THR A 130 7.36 11.40 -12.59
CA THR A 130 6.49 12.25 -13.41
C THR A 130 5.24 12.68 -12.64
N LYS A 131 4.58 11.75 -11.94
CA LYS A 131 3.37 12.06 -11.18
C LYS A 131 3.66 12.92 -9.95
N VAL A 132 4.74 12.67 -9.20
CA VAL A 132 5.08 13.52 -8.04
C VAL A 132 5.46 14.94 -8.49
N ASN A 133 6.26 15.08 -9.56
CA ASN A 133 6.63 16.38 -10.11
C ASN A 133 5.42 17.21 -10.55
N ALA A 134 4.43 16.57 -11.19
CA ALA A 134 3.19 17.22 -11.61
C ALA A 134 2.35 17.79 -10.44
N MET A 135 2.55 17.29 -9.21
CA MET A 135 1.79 17.73 -8.03
C MET A 135 2.44 18.91 -7.30
N GLY A 136 3.71 19.22 -7.56
CA GLY A 136 4.46 20.31 -6.94
C GLY A 136 4.71 20.15 -5.43
N ASN A 137 5.56 20.99 -4.84
CA ASN A 137 5.79 21.11 -3.39
C ASN A 137 6.35 19.87 -2.65
N TYR A 138 6.83 18.85 -3.34
CA TYR A 138 7.44 17.64 -2.74
C TYR A 138 8.93 17.46 -3.07
N GLN A 139 9.64 18.58 -3.29
CA GLN A 139 11.02 18.60 -3.78
C GLN A 139 11.96 17.69 -2.98
N CYS A 140 11.88 17.70 -1.65
CA CYS A 140 12.74 16.85 -0.83
C CYS A 140 12.46 15.35 -1.02
N GLN A 141 11.18 14.96 -1.16
CA GLN A 141 10.83 13.56 -1.44
C GLN A 141 11.33 13.13 -2.82
N ILE A 142 11.23 14.03 -3.82
CA ILE A 142 11.72 13.81 -5.18
C ILE A 142 13.24 13.63 -5.15
N GLU A 143 13.99 14.58 -4.58
CA GLU A 143 15.45 14.51 -4.51
C GLU A 143 15.94 13.25 -3.80
N LYS A 144 15.28 12.85 -2.72
CA LYS A 144 15.64 11.61 -2.01
C LYS A 144 15.32 10.37 -2.84
N PHE A 145 14.20 10.37 -3.55
CA PHE A 145 13.81 9.28 -4.44
C PHE A 145 14.77 9.14 -5.62
N GLU A 146 15.11 10.25 -6.29
CA GLU A 146 16.08 10.28 -7.39
C GLU A 146 17.47 9.82 -6.93
N LYS A 147 17.95 10.29 -5.77
CA LYS A 147 19.20 9.81 -5.16
C LYS A 147 19.17 8.31 -4.81
N SER A 148 17.99 7.70 -4.76
CA SER A 148 17.79 6.28 -4.44
C SER A 148 17.46 5.43 -5.67
N GLU A 149 17.63 5.94 -6.90
CA GLU A 149 17.23 5.27 -8.14
C GLU A 149 17.75 3.83 -8.24
N THR A 150 19.04 3.59 -7.99
CA THR A 150 19.64 2.25 -8.03
C THR A 150 18.95 1.28 -7.06
N LEU A 151 18.62 1.75 -5.85
CA LEU A 151 17.94 0.95 -4.85
C LEU A 151 16.49 0.67 -5.26
N ILE A 152 15.80 1.66 -5.83
CA ILE A 152 14.43 1.51 -6.33
C ILE A 152 14.38 0.47 -7.46
N ASN A 153 15.28 0.57 -8.44
CA ASN A 153 15.34 -0.37 -9.56
C ASN A 153 15.76 -1.79 -9.13
N THR A 154 16.36 -1.94 -7.95
CA THR A 154 16.65 -3.25 -7.34
C THR A 154 15.45 -3.80 -6.56
N ASN A 155 14.71 -2.93 -5.86
CA ASN A 155 13.60 -3.31 -5.00
C ASN A 155 12.26 -3.48 -5.73
N PHE A 156 12.12 -2.91 -6.93
CA PHE A 156 10.92 -2.93 -7.75
C PHE A 156 11.23 -3.37 -9.18
N GLY A 157 10.25 -3.96 -9.86
CA GLY A 157 10.40 -4.45 -11.23
C GLY A 157 10.45 -5.98 -11.35
N ASN A 158 10.39 -6.71 -10.24
CA ASN A 158 10.41 -8.17 -10.23
C ASN A 158 9.00 -8.73 -10.47
N PHE A 159 8.78 -9.35 -11.63
CA PHE A 159 7.49 -9.92 -12.01
C PHE A 159 7.04 -11.09 -11.14
N ASN A 160 7.95 -11.74 -10.40
CA ASN A 160 7.64 -12.93 -9.60
C ASN A 160 7.26 -12.59 -8.15
N ARG A 161 7.13 -11.31 -7.78
CA ARG A 161 6.88 -10.89 -6.40
C ARG A 161 5.72 -9.92 -6.29
N ILE A 162 5.09 -9.89 -5.11
CA ILE A 162 4.19 -8.79 -4.74
C ILE A 162 5.04 -7.59 -4.35
N GLU A 163 4.82 -6.45 -5.01
CA GLU A 163 5.57 -5.23 -4.77
C GLU A 163 4.65 -4.16 -4.21
N LEU A 164 4.78 -3.88 -2.91
CA LEU A 164 4.00 -2.88 -2.20
C LEU A 164 4.93 -1.77 -1.73
N GLN A 165 4.76 -0.57 -2.27
CA GLN A 165 5.63 0.56 -1.93
C GLN A 165 5.47 0.93 -0.46
N ASN A 166 6.59 1.09 0.24
CA ASN A 166 6.58 1.60 1.60
C ASN A 166 6.11 3.07 1.60
N PRO A 167 5.13 3.42 2.47
CA PRO A 167 4.48 4.72 2.48
C PRO A 167 5.38 5.90 2.88
N LEU A 168 6.51 5.64 3.56
CA LEU A 168 7.38 6.68 4.11
C LEU A 168 8.81 6.55 3.56
N LYS A 169 9.34 5.34 3.46
CA LYS A 169 10.65 5.04 2.86
C LYS A 169 10.45 4.55 1.44
N LEU A 170 10.15 5.48 0.53
CA LEU A 170 9.55 5.20 -0.79
C LEU A 170 10.39 4.29 -1.71
N CYS A 171 11.68 4.14 -1.42
CA CYS A 171 12.59 3.25 -2.12
C CYS A 171 12.45 1.76 -1.71
N ASN A 172 11.68 1.45 -0.68
CA ASN A 172 11.55 0.09 -0.16
C ASN A 172 10.23 -0.56 -0.56
N ASN A 173 10.29 -1.84 -0.91
CA ASN A 173 9.14 -2.73 -0.89
C ASN A 173 8.83 -3.14 0.56
N VAL A 174 7.57 -3.15 0.95
CA VAL A 174 7.09 -3.62 2.27
C VAL A 174 7.13 -5.14 2.39
N ILE A 175 7.22 -5.84 1.26
CA ILE A 175 7.17 -7.30 1.17
C ILE A 175 8.37 -7.84 0.37
N PRO A 176 9.61 -7.45 0.70
CA PRO A 176 10.76 -7.73 -0.15
C PRO A 176 11.19 -9.20 -0.13
N TRP A 177 10.84 -9.93 0.93
CA TRP A 177 11.35 -11.27 1.21
C TRP A 177 10.34 -12.40 1.04
N LEU A 178 9.06 -12.09 0.74
CA LEU A 178 8.03 -13.10 0.58
C LEU A 178 8.47 -14.14 -0.46
N SER A 179 8.61 -15.38 -0.01
CA SER A 179 8.97 -16.51 -0.86
C SER A 179 7.88 -16.82 -1.88
N ASP A 180 8.29 -17.43 -2.99
CA ASP A 180 7.36 -17.85 -4.05
C ASP A 180 6.32 -18.85 -3.51
N GLU A 181 6.71 -19.72 -2.56
CA GLU A 181 5.81 -20.66 -1.89
C GLU A 181 4.71 -19.92 -1.11
N ASN A 182 5.10 -18.99 -0.22
CA ASN A 182 4.12 -18.22 0.56
C ASN A 182 3.29 -17.27 -0.31
N MET A 183 3.87 -16.73 -1.39
CA MET A 183 3.11 -15.94 -2.36
C MET A 183 2.05 -16.77 -3.06
N ASN A 184 2.39 -17.96 -3.56
CA ASN A 184 1.44 -18.85 -4.23
C ASN A 184 0.35 -19.33 -3.27
N LEU A 185 0.72 -19.69 -2.04
CA LEU A 185 -0.22 -20.06 -0.99
C LEU A 185 -1.17 -18.89 -0.65
N PHE A 186 -0.64 -17.67 -0.51
CA PHE A 186 -1.45 -16.47 -0.26
C PHE A 186 -2.46 -16.24 -1.38
N ILE A 187 -2.05 -16.31 -2.65
CA ILE A 187 -2.93 -16.10 -3.82
C ILE A 187 -4.01 -17.20 -3.88
N ASP A 188 -3.65 -18.46 -3.67
CA ASP A 188 -4.60 -19.58 -3.65
C ASP A 188 -5.65 -19.42 -2.54
N LEU A 189 -5.21 -19.09 -1.32
CA LEU A 189 -6.12 -18.88 -0.20
C LEU A 189 -7.02 -17.66 -0.41
N CYS A 190 -6.50 -16.57 -0.99
CA CYS A 190 -7.29 -15.42 -1.41
C CYS A 190 -8.35 -15.81 -2.45
N THR A 191 -7.98 -16.65 -3.43
CA THR A 191 -8.91 -17.17 -4.45
C THR A 191 -10.05 -17.97 -3.83
N LYS A 192 -9.72 -18.93 -2.96
CA LYS A 192 -10.71 -19.76 -2.24
C LYS A 192 -11.63 -18.89 -1.39
N SER A 193 -11.06 -17.99 -0.59
CA SER A 193 -11.82 -17.14 0.34
C SER A 193 -12.71 -16.12 -0.38
N GLY A 194 -12.28 -15.60 -1.52
CA GLY A 194 -13.07 -14.67 -2.34
C GLY A 194 -14.28 -15.31 -3.03
N ASN A 195 -14.22 -16.63 -3.27
CA ASN A 195 -15.27 -17.43 -3.89
C ASN A 195 -16.27 -18.01 -2.87
N SER A 196 -15.85 -18.25 -1.63
CA SER A 196 -16.69 -18.81 -0.56
C SER A 196 -17.53 -17.78 0.23
N MET A 197 -17.34 -16.48 -0.03
CA MET A 197 -18.03 -15.34 0.60
C MET A 197 -19.01 -14.64 -0.35
#